data_AF-X1N5Y1-F1
#
_entry.id   AF-X1N5Y1-F1
#
_cell.length_a   1.000
_cell.length_b   1.000
_cell.length_c   1.000
_cell.angle_alpha   90.00
_cell.angle_beta   90.00
_cell.angle_gamma   90.00
#
_symmetry.space_group_name_H-M   'P 1'
#
loop_
_entity.id
_entity.type
_entity.pdbx_description
1 polymer ?
#
loop_
_entity_poly.entity_id
_entity_poly.type
_entity_poly.pdbx_seq_one_letter_code
_entity_poly.pdbx_strand_id
1 'polypeptide(L)' 'MVEEQKTGNIKELTFMCKFCGEHKPLSEMRVLTRFFPYIVACQDCERKIG' A
#
# COMPACT_ATOMS: atom_id res chain seq x y z
N MET A 1 -0.77 -5.15 34.84
CA MET A 1 -0.31 -3.85 34.30
C MET A 1 -0.59 -3.90 32.81
N VAL A 2 -1.56 -3.12 32.34
CA VAL A 2 -1.97 -3.10 30.93
C VAL A 2 -1.17 -2.00 30.27
N GLU A 3 -0.17 -2.36 29.47
CA GLU A 3 0.63 -1.41 28.71
C GLU A 3 -0.20 -0.93 27.51
N GLU A 4 -0.91 0.18 27.69
CA GLU A 4 -1.56 0.92 26.63
C GLU A 4 -0.49 1.50 25.70
N GLN A 5 -0.24 0.79 24.60
CA GLN A 5 0.69 1.20 23.56
C GLN A 5 0.13 2.44 22.86
N LYS A 6 0.63 3.57 23.33
CA LYS A 6 0.60 4.93 22.77
C LYS A 6 0.35 4.91 21.25
N THR A 7 -0.87 5.26 20.87
CA THR A 7 -1.27 5.55 19.48
C THR A 7 -0.58 6.84 19.02
N GLY A 8 0.73 6.75 18.80
CA GLY A 8 1.51 7.82 18.22
C GLY A 8 1.10 7.93 16.77
N ASN A 9 0.26 8.92 16.47
CA ASN A 9 -0.05 9.46 15.14
C ASN A 9 0.67 8.69 14.03
N ILE A 10 0.05 7.59 13.57
CA ILE A 10 0.63 6.73 12.54
C ILE A 10 0.65 7.61 11.29
N LYS A 11 1.78 8.27 11.05
CA LYS A 11 1.99 9.01 9.81
C LYS A 11 1.65 8.04 8.70
N GLU A 12 0.57 8.30 7.97
CA GLU A 12 0.08 7.42 6.92
C GLU A 12 1.26 7.04 6.03
N LEU A 13 1.65 5.77 6.11
CA LEU A 13 2.82 5.28 5.41
C LEU A 13 2.47 5.27 3.92
N THR A 14 2.97 6.25 3.17
CA THR A 14 2.73 6.36 1.74
C THR A 14 3.85 5.69 0.95
N PHE A 15 3.46 5.05 -0.15
CA PHE A 15 4.35 4.34 -1.06
C PHE A 15 4.12 4.85 -2.48
N MET A 16 5.13 4.78 -3.33
CA MET A 16 5.00 5.15 -4.74
C MET A 16 4.48 3.95 -5.54
N CYS A 17 3.40 4.13 -6.29
CA CYS A 17 2.92 3.12 -7.23
C CYS A 17 3.87 3.02 -8.43
N LYS A 18 4.36 1.82 -8.75
CA LYS A 18 5.23 1.60 -9.92
C LYS A 18 4.54 1.81 -11.27
N PHE A 19 3.21 1.86 -11.29
CA PHE A 19 2.43 1.97 -12.53
C PHE A 19 2.04 3.41 -12.87
N CYS A 20 1.47 4.16 -11.91
CA CYS A 20 1.09 5.56 -12.14
C CYS A 20 2.09 6.58 -11.60
N GLY A 21 3.03 6.17 -10.76
CA GLY A 21 4.03 7.06 -10.14
C GLY A 21 3.51 7.92 -8.99
N GLU A 22 2.24 7.79 -8.61
CA GLU A 22 1.68 8.54 -7.48
C GLU A 22 2.04 7.92 -6.14
N HIS A 23 2.22 8.77 -5.12
CA HIS A 23 2.29 8.33 -3.73
C HIS A 23 0.89 8.07 -3.20
N LYS A 24 0.63 6.84 -2.76
CA LYS A 24 -0.63 6.42 -2.14
C LYS A 24 -0.36 5.81 -0.77
N PRO A 25 -1.26 5.96 0.20
CA PRO A 25 -1.13 5.30 1.50
C PRO A 25 -1.09 3.79 1.33
N LEU A 26 -0.44 3.09 2.26
CA LEU A 26 -0.36 1.63 2.27
C LEU A 26 -1.75 0.97 2.19
N SER A 27 -2.77 1.61 2.76
CA SER A 27 -4.17 1.17 2.69
C SER A 27 -4.71 1.08 1.26
N GLU A 28 -4.18 1.91 0.34
CA GLU A 28 -4.54 1.91 -1.09
C GLU A 28 -3.57 1.10 -1.95
N MET A 29 -2.54 0.48 -1.36
CA MET A 29 -1.61 -0.39 -2.07
C MET A 29 -2.08 -1.84 -2.06
N ARG A 30 -1.90 -2.52 -3.19
CA ARG A 30 -2.26 -3.93 -3.43
C ARG A 30 -1.06 -4.68 -3.96
N VAL A 31 -0.87 -5.89 -3.46
CA VAL A 31 0.14 -6.82 -3.94
C VAL A 31 -0.47 -7.67 -5.05
N LEU A 32 0.03 -7.51 -6.27
CA LEU A 32 -0.36 -8.29 -7.43
C LEU A 32 0.34 -9.65 -7.37
N THR A 33 -0.36 -10.65 -6.85
CA THR A 33 0.14 -12.03 -6.76
C THR A 33 0.07 -12.80 -8.08
N ARG A 34 -0.59 -12.23 -9.09
CA ARG A 34 -0.74 -12.81 -10.43
C ARG A 34 0.54 -12.72 -11.28
N PHE A 35 1.46 -11.81 -10.94
CA PHE A 35 2.71 -11.60 -11.65
C PHE A 35 3.89 -12.09 -10.79
N PHE A 36 4.89 -12.69 -11.44
CA PHE A 36 6.14 -13.09 -10.80
C PHE A 36 7.32 -12.31 -11.42
N PRO A 37 8.14 -11.60 -10.62
CA PRO A 37 8.02 -11.42 -9.16
C PRO A 37 6.78 -10.63 -8.76
N TYR A 38 6.32 -10.79 -7.51
CA TYR A 38 5.16 -10.06 -7.00
C TYR A 38 5.35 -8.56 -7.11
N ILE A 39 4.35 -7.89 -7.68
CA ILE A 39 4.42 -6.45 -7.95
C ILE A 39 3.47 -5.73 -7.01
N VAL A 40 3.91 -4.60 -6.44
CA VAL A 40 3.03 -3.72 -5.66
C VAL A 40 2.51 -2.61 -6.57
N ALA A 41 1.19 -2.45 -6.60
CA ALA A 41 0.47 -1.42 -7.35
C ALA A 41 -0.52 -0.71 -6.43
N CYS A 42 -0.96 0.50 -6.79
CA CYS A 42 -2.15 1.06 -6.15
C CYS A 42 -3.40 0.29 -6.60
N GLN A 43 -4.47 0.36 -5.80
CA GLN A 43 -5.76 -0.30 -6.08
C GLN A 43 -6.35 0.12 -7.43
N ASP A 44 -6.13 1.35 -7.89
CA ASP A 44 -6.59 1.82 -9.19
C ASP A 44 -5.87 1.10 -10.35
N CYS A 45 -4.54 1.00 -10.28
CA CYS A 45 -3.76 0.28 -11.28
C CYS A 45 -4.00 -1.23 -11.23
N GLU A 46 -4.19 -1.80 -10.04
CA GLU A 46 -4.62 -3.19 -9.87
C GLU A 46 -5.93 -3.47 -10.62
N ARG A 47 -6.94 -2.62 -10.47
CA ARG A 47 -8.23 -2.74 -11.19
C ARG A 47 -8.13 -2.58 -12.70
N LYS A 48 -7.18 -1.78 -13.19
CA LYS A 48 -6.97 -1.60 -14.65
C LYS A 48 -6.25 -2.77 -15.30
N ILE A 49 -5.43 -3.48 -14.52
CA ILE A 49 -4.67 -4.65 -14.98
C ILE A 49 -5.48 -5.94 -14.78
N GLY A 50 -6.40 -5.96 -13.80
CA GLY A 50 -7.24 -7.07 -13.39
C GLY A 50 -8.37 -7.42 -14.34
#